data_AF-A0A972MHX8-F1
#
_entry.id   AF-A0A972MHX8-F1
#
_cell.length_a   1.000
_cell.length_b   1.000
_cell.length_c   1.000
_cell.angle_alpha   90.00
_cell.angle_beta   90.00
_cell.angle_gamma   90.00
#
_symmetry.space_group_name_H-M   'P 1'
#
loop_
_entity.id
_entity.type
_entity.pdbx_description
1 polymer ?
#
loop_
_entity_poly.entity_id
_entity_poly.type
_entity_poly.pdbx_seq_one_letter_code
_entity_poly.pdbx_strand_id
1 'polypeptide(L)'
;MKEKNITSFIKNKKQILDLKPVIAIYGNENFLKKQFISILRENSEKDFHILWGDETTLEDLENILSSGSLFSKGNTVVLLEADNFLDTLSKKEIEKLNLLLRSLNSPNNTLVFVLNK
;
A
#
# COMPACT_ATOMS: atom_id res chain seq x y z
N MET A 1 -11.70 10.98 2.60
CA MET A 1 -11.37 9.76 1.82
C MET A 1 -11.88 9.97 0.40
N LYS A 2 -11.11 9.63 -0.65
CA LYS A 2 -11.56 9.74 -2.05
C LYS A 2 -11.69 8.33 -2.62
N GLU A 3 -12.91 7.89 -2.83
CA GLU A 3 -13.20 6.58 -3.40
C GLU A 3 -13.24 6.67 -4.94
N LYS A 4 -12.67 5.66 -5.61
CA LYS A 4 -12.63 5.58 -7.07
C LYS A 4 -12.70 4.11 -7.48
N ASN A 5 -13.41 3.84 -8.58
CA ASN A 5 -13.48 2.49 -9.13
C ASN A 5 -12.14 2.07 -9.74
N ILE A 6 -11.64 0.88 -9.42
CA ILE A 6 -10.37 0.34 -9.91
C ILE A 6 -10.26 0.32 -11.44
N THR A 7 -11.38 0.09 -12.15
CA THR A 7 -11.43 0.06 -13.62
C THR A 7 -11.10 1.41 -14.25
N SER A 8 -11.32 2.52 -13.53
CA SER A 8 -10.97 3.86 -14.02
C SER A 8 -9.45 4.04 -14.14
N PHE A 9 -8.68 3.45 -13.23
CA PHE A 9 -7.21 3.46 -13.27
C PHE A 9 -6.65 2.49 -14.31
N ILE A 10 -7.31 1.34 -14.51
CA ILE A 10 -6.92 0.39 -15.56
C ILE A 10 -7.07 1.04 -16.94
N LYS A 11 -8.15 1.79 -17.16
CA LYS A 11 -8.41 2.51 -18.42
C LYS A 11 -7.52 3.73 -18.61
N ASN A 12 -7.12 4.41 -17.53
CA ASN A 12 -6.28 5.60 -17.59
C ASN A 12 -5.12 5.53 -16.58
N LYS A 13 -4.06 4.82 -16.99
CA LYS A 13 -2.88 4.52 -16.17
C LYS A 13 -2.19 5.76 -15.60
N LYS A 14 -2.27 6.92 -16.28
CA LYS A 14 -1.65 8.18 -15.83
C LYS A 14 -2.21 8.68 -14.49
N GLN A 15 -3.45 8.32 -14.15
CA GLN A 15 -4.08 8.73 -12.88
C GLN A 15 -3.45 8.07 -11.64
N ILE A 16 -2.60 7.06 -11.82
CA ILE A 16 -1.91 6.37 -10.72
C ILE A 16 -0.86 7.29 -10.08
N LEU A 17 -0.28 8.21 -10.85
CA LEU A 17 0.70 9.18 -10.36
C LEU A 17 0.08 10.19 -9.37
N ASP A 18 -1.23 10.39 -9.42
CA ASP A 18 -1.97 11.32 -8.56
C ASP A 18 -2.54 10.63 -7.30
N LEU A 19 -2.19 9.37 -7.05
CA LEU A 19 -2.68 8.64 -5.89
C LEU A 19 -2.03 9.15 -4.61
N LYS A 20 -2.82 9.10 -3.53
CA LYS A 20 -2.28 9.40 -2.21
C LYS A 20 -1.30 8.31 -1.76
N PRO A 21 -0.36 8.64 -0.86
CA PRO A 21 0.58 7.69 -0.27
C PRO A 21 -0.07 6.48 0.40
N VAL A 22 -1.31 6.61 0.90
CA VAL A 22 -2.04 5.50 1.52
C VAL A 22 -3.22 5.13 0.64
N ILE A 23 -3.25 3.86 0.21
CA ILE A 23 -4.26 3.31 -0.69
C ILE A 23 -4.88 2.09 -0.01
N ALA A 24 -6.21 2.00 -0.01
CA ALA A 24 -6.93 0.78 0.37
C ALA A 24 -7.68 0.25 -0.85
N ILE A 25 -7.50 -1.04 -1.14
CA ILE A 25 -8.16 -1.76 -2.23
C ILE A 25 -9.03 -2.84 -1.58
N TYR A 26 -10.33 -2.81 -1.83
CA TYR A 26 -11.32 -3.71 -1.23
C TYR A 26 -12.29 -4.25 -2.28
N GLY A 27 -13.07 -5.29 -1.92
CA GLY A 27 -14.05 -5.95 -2.78
C GLY A 27 -13.65 -7.36 -3.22
N ASN A 28 -14.54 -8.11 -3.87
CA ASN A 28 -14.34 -9.55 -4.10
C ASN A 28 -13.54 -9.90 -5.38
N GLU A 29 -13.29 -8.92 -6.24
CA GLU A 29 -12.71 -9.15 -7.57
C GLU A 29 -11.18 -9.21 -7.56
N ASN A 30 -10.64 -10.37 -7.20
CA ASN A 30 -9.18 -10.60 -7.07
C ASN A 30 -8.40 -10.34 -8.37
N PHE A 31 -9.00 -10.61 -9.53
CA PHE A 31 -8.37 -10.34 -10.82
C PHE A 31 -8.08 -8.85 -11.01
N LEU A 32 -9.05 -7.99 -10.69
CA LEU A 32 -8.90 -6.53 -10.80
C LEU A 32 -7.87 -5.99 -9.83
N LYS A 33 -7.83 -6.51 -8.59
CA LYS A 33 -6.81 -6.15 -7.60
C LYS A 33 -5.40 -6.44 -8.13
N LYS A 34 -5.17 -7.65 -8.64
CA LYS A 34 -3.89 -8.07 -9.21
C LYS A 34 -3.49 -7.21 -10.41
N GLN A 35 -4.43 -6.93 -11.32
CA GLN A 35 -4.18 -6.06 -12.46
C GLN A 35 -3.76 -4.65 -12.01
N PHE A 36 -4.45 -4.07 -11.04
CA PHE A 36 -4.10 -2.76 -10.51
C PHE A 36 -2.70 -2.73 -9.87
N ILE A 37 -2.35 -3.76 -9.08
CA ILE A 37 -1.02 -3.89 -8.48
C ILE A 37 0.06 -3.99 -9.57
N SER A 38 -0.18 -4.73 -10.66
CA SER A 38 0.74 -4.80 -11.80
C SER A 38 0.95 -3.42 -12.43
N ILE A 39 -0.14 -2.68 -12.68
CA ILE A 39 -0.04 -1.34 -13.27
C ILE A 39 0.68 -0.39 -12.31
N LEU A 40 0.41 -0.47 -11.00
CA LEU A 40 1.10 0.33 -9.99
C LEU A 40 2.60 0.07 -10.03
N ARG A 41 3.01 -1.21 -10.11
CA ARG A 41 4.42 -1.61 -10.21
C ARG A 41 5.07 -1.10 -11.50
N GLU A 42 4.41 -1.28 -12.64
CA GLU A 42 4.91 -0.85 -13.96
C GLU A 42 5.12 0.67 -14.06
N ASN A 43 4.35 1.46 -13.30
CA ASN A 43 4.36 2.92 -13.37
C ASN A 43 5.03 3.57 -12.14
N SER A 44 5.70 2.78 -11.30
CA SER A 44 6.37 3.23 -10.08
C SER A 44 7.89 3.21 -10.25
N GLU A 45 8.54 4.35 -10.02
CA GLU A 45 10.01 4.45 -9.93
C GLU A 45 10.54 4.19 -8.50
N LYS A 46 9.68 3.61 -7.65
CA LYS A 46 9.96 3.26 -6.25
C LYS A 46 10.27 1.77 -6.11
N ASP A 47 11.03 1.43 -5.08
CA ASP A 47 11.27 0.04 -4.73
C ASP A 47 9.95 -0.62 -4.31
N PHE A 48 9.62 -1.75 -4.94
CA PHE A 48 8.31 -2.37 -4.82
C PHE A 48 8.39 -3.63 -3.95
N HIS A 49 7.71 -3.60 -2.81
CA HIS A 49 7.71 -4.66 -1.80
C HIS A 49 6.31 -5.26 -1.70
N ILE A 50 6.22 -6.59 -1.79
CA ILE A 50 4.96 -7.32 -1.63
C ILE A 50 5.09 -8.16 -0.36
N LEU A 51 4.15 -7.98 0.57
CA LEU A 51 4.10 -8.63 1.86
C LEU A 51 2.75 -9.33 2.05
N TRP A 52 2.73 -10.39 2.85
CA TRP A 52 1.52 -11.13 3.22
C TRP A 52 1.08 -10.76 4.63
N GLY A 53 -0.20 -10.42 4.82
CA GLY A 53 -0.71 -9.85 6.06
C GLY A 53 -0.60 -10.77 7.28
N ASP A 54 -0.61 -12.09 7.08
CA ASP A 54 -0.41 -13.10 8.10
C ASP A 54 1.06 -13.29 8.51
N GLU A 55 2.00 -12.90 7.66
CA GLU A 55 3.44 -13.01 7.89
C GLU A 55 4.12 -11.67 8.25
N THR A 56 3.37 -10.56 8.24
CA THR A 56 3.92 -9.20 8.38
C THR A 56 3.65 -8.64 9.77
N THR A 57 4.67 -8.00 10.36
CA THR A 57 4.52 -7.22 11.59
C THR A 57 4.53 -5.72 11.31
N LEU A 58 4.09 -4.91 12.28
CA LEU A 58 4.15 -3.45 12.15
C LEU A 58 5.60 -2.95 12.04
N GLU A 59 6.54 -3.62 12.72
CA GLU A 59 7.97 -3.29 12.67
C GLU A 59 8.54 -3.49 11.26
N ASP A 60 8.11 -4.53 10.54
CA ASP A 60 8.53 -4.76 9.15
C ASP A 60 8.10 -3.60 8.25
N LEU A 61 6.86 -3.11 8.41
CA LEU A 61 6.37 -1.95 7.68
C LEU A 61 7.17 -0.69 8.02
N GLU A 62 7.46 -0.44 9.30
CA GLU A 62 8.25 0.71 9.74
C GLU A 62 9.67 0.66 9.16
N ASN A 63 10.31 -0.50 9.16
CA ASN A 63 11.65 -0.69 8.62
C ASN A 63 11.70 -0.45 7.11
N ILE A 64 10.75 -1.00 6.35
CA ILE A 64 10.71 -0.80 4.89
C ILE A 64 10.40 0.67 4.56
N LEU A 65 9.43 1.29 5.24
CA LEU A 65 9.04 2.67 4.93
C LEU A 65 10.08 3.69 5.41
N SER A 66 10.91 3.36 6.40
CA SER A 66 12.01 4.22 6.86
C SER A 66 13.33 4.00 6.10
N SER A 67 13.51 2.86 5.44
CA SER A 67 14.71 2.57 4.66
C SER A 67 14.70 3.31 3.32
N GLY A 68 15.45 4.41 3.24
CA GLY A 68 15.68 5.11 1.97
C GLY A 68 16.76 4.41 1.15
N SER A 69 16.46 4.01 -0.09
CA SER A 69 17.48 3.61 -1.07
C SER A 69 18.07 4.85 -1.75
N LEU A 70 19.39 4.85 -1.97
CA LEU A 70 20.09 5.92 -2.68
C LEU A 70 19.74 5.97 -4.18
N PHE A 71 19.13 4.90 -4.71
CA PHE A 71 18.86 4.73 -6.14
C PHE A 71 17.38 4.74 -6.50
N SER A 72 16.47 4.77 -5.51
CA SER A 72 15.03 4.82 -5.75
C SER A 72 14.42 6.12 -5.25
N LYS A 73 13.22 6.45 -5.74
CA LYS A 73 12.46 7.62 -5.28
C LYS A 73 11.67 7.35 -3.98
N GLY A 74 11.93 6.22 -3.31
CA GLY A 74 11.28 5.76 -2.08
C GLY A 74 10.69 4.36 -2.24
N ASN A 75 9.76 3.98 -1.35
CA ASN A 75 9.23 2.63 -1.26
C ASN A 75 7.73 2.56 -1.58
N THR A 76 7.30 1.54 -2.31
CA THR A 76 5.91 1.11 -2.41
C THR A 76 5.76 -0.23 -1.72
N VAL A 77 5.00 -0.28 -0.64
CA VAL A 77 4.68 -1.52 0.08
C VAL A 77 3.24 -1.92 -0.22
N VAL A 78 3.07 -3.14 -0.71
CA VAL A 78 1.76 -3.76 -0.95
C VAL A 78 1.56 -4.87 0.06
N LEU A 79 0.59 -4.68 0.94
CA LEU A 79 0.18 -5.65 1.94
C LEU A 79 -1.02 -6.43 1.42
N LEU A 80 -0.77 -7.67 1.00
CA LEU A 80 -1.79 -8.64 0.62
C LEU A 80 -2.51 -9.16 1.86
N GLU A 81 -3.79 -9.48 1.72
CA GLU A 81 -4.62 -9.97 2.83
C GLU A 81 -4.51 -9.08 4.08
N ALA A 82 -4.54 -7.77 3.85
CA ALA A 82 -4.31 -6.76 4.88
C ALA A 82 -5.29 -6.88 6.06
N ASP A 83 -6.45 -7.50 5.87
CA ASP A 83 -7.38 -7.82 6.96
C ASP A 83 -6.73 -8.68 8.04
N ASN A 84 -5.94 -9.70 7.65
CA ASN A 84 -5.26 -10.58 8.59
C ASN A 84 -4.25 -9.81 9.44
N PHE A 85 -3.48 -8.91 8.80
CA PHE A 85 -2.56 -8.02 9.49
C PHE A 85 -3.29 -7.15 10.51
N LEU A 86 -4.33 -6.45 10.07
CA LEU A 86 -5.09 -5.52 10.91
C LEU A 86 -5.75 -6.23 12.10
N ASP A 87 -6.23 -7.46 11.91
CA ASP A 87 -6.87 -8.27 12.95
C ASP A 87 -5.86 -8.73 14.04
N THR A 88 -4.55 -8.75 13.75
CA THR A 88 -3.50 -9.13 14.72
C THR A 88 -2.98 -7.98 15.58
N LEU A 89 -3.25 -6.73 15.19
CA LEU A 89 -2.69 -5.57 15.88
C LEU A 89 -3.34 -5.32 17.24
N SER A 90 -2.51 -5.12 18.27
CA SER A 90 -2.96 -4.62 19.55
C SER A 90 -3.37 -3.14 19.47
N LYS A 91 -4.12 -2.66 20.48
CA LYS A 91 -4.52 -1.24 20.57
C LYS A 91 -3.33 -0.27 20.47
N LYS A 92 -2.20 -0.61 21.10
CA LYS A 92 -0.98 0.22 21.05
C LYS A 92 -0.37 0.24 19.64
N GLU A 93 -0.40 -0.87 18.93
CA GLU A 93 0.09 -0.96 17.56
C GLU A 93 -0.83 -0.25 16.57
N ILE A 94 -2.14 -0.27 16.79
CA ILE A 94 -3.09 0.53 16.02
C ILE A 94 -2.78 2.03 16.15
N GLU A 95 -2.46 2.51 17.36
CA GLU A 95 -2.05 3.91 17.56
C GLU A 95 -0.76 4.24 16.81
N LYS A 96 0.25 3.35 16.86
CA LYS A 96 1.49 3.49 16.10
C LYS A 96 1.26 3.48 14.58
N LEU A 97 0.48 2.54 14.08
CA LEU A 97 0.10 2.47 12.66
C LEU A 97 -0.57 3.76 12.22
N ASN A 98 -1.50 4.31 13.02
CA ASN A 98 -2.11 5.60 12.71
C ASN A 98 -1.10 6.75 12.64
N LEU A 99 -0.09 6.76 13.51
CA LEU A 99 1.00 7.74 13.44
C LEU A 99 1.84 7.57 12.17
N LEU A 100 2.18 6.32 11.82
CA LEU A 100 2.90 5.98 10.60
C LEU A 100 2.12 6.43 9.35
N LEU A 101 0.82 6.11 9.27
CA LEU A 101 -0.03 6.53 8.15
C LEU A 101 -0.11 8.05 8.00
N ARG A 102 -0.07 8.80 9.12
CA ARG A 102 -0.04 10.26 9.12
C ARG A 102 1.33 10.82 8.74
N SER A 103 2.43 10.10 8.97
CA SER A 103 3.76 10.54 8.58
C SER A 103 4.05 10.29 7.09
N LEU A 104 3.27 9.43 6.43
CA LEU A 104 3.25 9.23 4.98
C LEU A 104 2.63 10.42 4.22
N ASN A 105 3.12 11.64 4.48
CA ASN A 105 2.76 12.86 3.74
C ASN A 105 3.72 13.14 2.58
N SER A 106 4.86 12.44 2.52
CA SER A 106 5.83 12.57 1.43
C SER A 106 5.45 11.67 0.26
N PRO A 107 5.54 12.14 -1.00
CA PRO A 107 5.26 11.33 -2.17
C PRO A 107 6.24 10.17 -2.35
N ASN A 108 7.30 10.07 -1.54
CA ASN A 108 8.34 9.05 -1.69
C ASN A 108 7.85 7.66 -1.28
N ASN A 109 7.00 7.57 -0.25
CA ASN A 109 6.51 6.30 0.25
C ASN A 109 5.05 6.08 -0.11
N THR A 110 4.69 4.85 -0.48
CA THR A 110 3.33 4.42 -0.73
C THR A 110 3.06 3.14 0.04
N LEU A 111 1.94 3.08 0.77
CA LEU A 111 1.45 1.89 1.44
C LEU A 111 0.07 1.53 0.87
N VAL A 112 -0.05 0.29 0.40
CA VAL A 112 -1.26 -0.24 -0.24
C VAL A 112 -1.77 -1.41 0.59
N PHE A 113 -2.97 -1.26 1.14
CA PHE A 113 -3.70 -2.33 1.81
C PHE A 113 -4.61 -3.04 0.82
N VAL A 114 -4.44 -4.35 0.66
CA VAL A 114 -5.30 -5.18 -0.18
C VAL A 114 -6.18 -6.03 0.73
N LEU A 115 -7.43 -5.63 0.86
CA LEU A 115 -8.43 -6.24 1.72
C LEU A 115 -9.23 -7.27 0.91
N ASN A 116 -9.55 -8.40 1.52
CA ASN A 116 -10.33 -9.50 0.94
C ASN A 116 -11.79 -9.49 1.41
N LYS A 117 -12.10 -8.77 2.48
CA LYS A 117 -13.47 -8.55 2.98
C LYS A 117 -14.23 -7.48 2.18
#